data_AF-A0A7S2WH62-F1
#
_entry.id   AF-A0A7S2WH62-F1
#
_cell.length_a   1.000
_cell.length_b   1.000
_cell.length_c   1.000
_cell.angle_alpha   90.00
_cell.angle_beta   90.00
_cell.angle_gamma   90.00
#
_symmetry.space_group_name_H-M   'P 1'
#
loop_
_entity.id
_entity.type
_entity.pdbx_description
1 polymer ?
#
loop_
_entity_poly.entity_id
_entity_poly.type
_entity_poly.pdbx_seq_one_letter_code
_entity_poly.pdbx_strand_id
1 'polypeptide(L)'
;TQGGDKGHGRLKRLLINNTLCNVETRNQSPYERKIIACLKHFGSELLNVKVEDVELEMLVNHIVVNGESVNERANEFIIDYLEKNQEKTSLRQQVALFKVSFRQVGIELGKHVLGAINQLESLVWQPKKLVRQNELRKQKK
;
A
#
# COMPACT_ATOMS: atom_id res chain seq x y z
N THR A 1 3.59 15.95 35.45
CA THR A 1 4.01 14.54 35.30
C THR A 1 3.52 14.03 33.97
N GLN A 2 4.38 14.11 32.96
CA GLN A 2 4.17 13.51 31.63
C GLN A 2 4.57 12.03 31.69
N GLY A 3 3.88 11.16 30.95
CA GLY A 3 4.38 9.84 30.61
C GLY A 3 3.34 8.74 30.74
N GLY A 4 2.41 8.68 29.79
CA GLY A 4 1.39 7.63 29.79
C GLY A 4 0.81 7.33 28.42
N ASP A 5 1.60 7.37 27.33
CA ASP A 5 1.03 7.02 26.01
C ASP A 5 2.00 6.50 24.95
N LYS A 6 3.23 6.10 25.33
CA LYS A 6 4.22 5.54 24.38
C LYS A 6 4.23 4.00 24.31
N GLY A 7 3.54 3.32 25.23
CA GLY A 7 3.51 1.85 25.32
C GLY A 7 2.51 1.18 24.36
N HIS A 8 1.31 1.75 24.23
CA HIS A 8 0.22 1.15 23.46
C HIS A 8 0.49 1.07 21.95
N GLY A 9 1.18 2.06 21.38
CA GLY A 9 1.57 2.05 19.96
C GLY A 9 2.66 1.03 19.64
N ARG A 10 3.48 0.63 20.62
CA ARG A 10 4.54 -0.38 20.46
C ARG A 10 3.95 -1.80 20.47
N LEU A 11 2.98 -2.04 21.36
CA LEU A 11 2.24 -3.31 21.47
C LEU A 11 1.35 -3.60 20.25
N LYS A 12 0.66 -2.58 19.69
CA LYS A 12 -0.09 -2.76 18.44
C LYS A 12 0.81 -3.09 17.25
N ARG A 13 1.99 -2.47 17.16
CA ARG A 13 3.00 -2.78 16.13
C ARG A 13 3.57 -4.20 16.29
N LEU A 14 3.81 -4.65 17.52
CA LEU A 14 4.22 -6.03 17.81
C LEU A 14 3.13 -7.07 17.48
N LEU A 15 1.84 -6.74 17.61
CA LEU A 15 0.75 -7.66 17.23
C LEU A 15 0.58 -7.79 15.71
N ILE A 16 0.88 -6.73 14.96
CA ILE A 16 0.98 -6.77 13.48
C ILE A 16 2.08 -7.73 13.04
N ASN A 17 3.24 -7.74 13.73
CA ASN A 17 4.32 -8.70 13.47
C ASN A 17 3.82 -10.15 13.52
N ASN A 18 2.85 -10.47 14.38
CA ASN A 18 2.35 -11.83 14.54
C ASN A 18 1.31 -12.26 13.47
N THR A 19 0.68 -11.33 12.76
CA THR A 19 -0.40 -11.67 11.81
C THR A 19 0.02 -11.63 10.35
N LEU A 20 1.16 -11.03 10.00
CA LEU A 20 1.70 -11.02 8.63
C LEU A 20 2.94 -11.89 8.47
N CYS A 21 3.82 -11.96 9.49
CA CYS A 21 5.02 -12.79 9.43
C CYS A 21 4.70 -14.29 9.57
N ASN A 22 3.64 -14.66 10.32
CA ASN A 22 3.16 -16.05 10.37
C ASN A 22 2.52 -16.52 9.05
N VAL A 23 2.25 -15.62 8.11
CA VAL A 23 1.44 -15.90 6.90
C VAL A 23 2.26 -16.60 5.83
N GLU A 24 3.59 -16.57 5.84
CA GLU A 24 4.43 -17.38 4.92
C GLU A 24 4.22 -18.90 5.09
N THR A 25 3.44 -19.33 6.10
CA THR A 25 3.05 -20.72 6.30
C THR A 25 1.75 -21.11 5.55
N ARG A 26 1.94 -21.67 4.35
CA ARG A 26 1.09 -22.61 3.56
C ARG A 26 -0.41 -22.35 3.27
N ASN A 27 -1.11 -21.34 3.80
CA ASN A 27 -2.55 -21.14 3.51
C ASN A 27 -2.95 -19.67 3.25
N GLN A 28 -2.13 -18.91 2.51
CA GLN A 28 -2.46 -17.52 2.16
C GLN A 28 -3.57 -17.43 1.11
N SER A 29 -4.56 -16.59 1.36
CA SER A 29 -5.54 -16.18 0.36
C SER A 29 -4.87 -15.44 -0.81
N PRO A 30 -5.47 -15.43 -2.01
CA PRO A 30 -4.93 -14.66 -3.14
C PRO A 30 -4.79 -13.17 -2.86
N TYR A 31 -5.58 -12.62 -1.93
CA TYR A 31 -5.51 -11.22 -1.54
C TYR A 31 -4.30 -10.93 -0.65
N GLU A 32 -4.04 -11.77 0.35
CA GLU A 32 -2.86 -11.66 1.22
C GLU A 32 -1.55 -11.79 0.44
N ARG A 33 -1.50 -12.71 -0.55
CA ARG A 33 -0.34 -12.81 -1.45
C ARG A 33 -0.05 -11.50 -2.19
N LYS A 34 -1.09 -10.78 -2.62
CA LYS A 34 -0.93 -9.49 -3.31
C LYS A 34 -0.44 -8.41 -2.35
N ILE A 35 -0.93 -8.39 -1.12
CA ILE A 35 -0.47 -7.47 -0.08
C ILE A 35 1.02 -7.71 0.19
N ILE A 36 1.42 -8.97 0.38
CA ILE A 36 2.80 -9.37 0.63
C ILE A 36 3.69 -8.99 -0.55
N ALA A 37 3.25 -9.26 -1.79
CA ALA A 37 3.99 -8.88 -2.98
C ALA A 37 4.23 -7.36 -3.05
N CYS A 38 3.25 -6.54 -2.64
CA CYS A 38 3.43 -5.09 -2.57
C CYS A 38 4.46 -4.70 -1.49
N LEU A 39 4.42 -5.34 -0.32
CA LEU A 39 5.41 -5.11 0.74
C LEU A 39 6.81 -5.49 0.28
N LYS A 40 6.98 -6.66 -0.36
CA LYS A 40 8.30 -7.09 -0.87
C LYS A 40 8.81 -6.19 -1.98
N HIS A 41 7.93 -5.69 -2.86
CA HIS A 41 8.34 -4.71 -3.87
C HIS A 41 8.86 -3.41 -3.23
N PHE A 42 8.13 -2.85 -2.26
CA PHE A 42 8.63 -1.69 -1.53
C PHE A 42 9.91 -2.00 -0.75
N GLY A 43 9.98 -3.17 -0.10
CA GLY A 43 11.16 -3.59 0.65
C GLY A 43 12.40 -3.76 -0.22
N SER A 44 12.23 -4.22 -1.46
CA SER A 44 13.30 -4.34 -2.45
C SER A 44 13.93 -3.00 -2.77
N GLU A 45 13.10 -1.97 -2.99
CA GLU A 45 13.55 -0.59 -3.23
C GLU A 45 14.13 0.07 -1.96
N LEU A 46 13.54 -0.21 -0.80
CA LEU A 46 13.98 0.36 0.48
C LEU A 46 15.34 -0.20 0.92
N LEU A 47 15.53 -1.51 0.76
CA LEU A 47 16.73 -2.22 1.21
C LEU A 47 17.76 -2.41 0.08
N ASN A 48 17.42 -2.03 -1.15
CA ASN A 48 18.23 -2.19 -2.34
C ASN A 48 18.69 -3.65 -2.56
N VAL A 49 17.73 -4.57 -2.48
CA VAL A 49 17.89 -6.01 -2.73
C VAL A 49 16.85 -6.49 -3.73
N LYS A 50 16.97 -7.70 -4.28
CA LYS A 50 15.93 -8.24 -5.16
C LYS A 50 14.66 -8.56 -4.37
N VAL A 51 13.50 -8.51 -5.02
CA VAL A 51 12.18 -8.77 -4.40
C VAL A 51 12.10 -10.15 -3.76
N GLU A 52 12.70 -11.17 -4.38
CA GLU A 52 12.73 -12.54 -3.89
C GLU A 52 13.53 -12.69 -2.58
N ASP A 53 14.52 -11.83 -2.40
CA ASP A 53 15.44 -11.82 -1.25
C ASP A 53 14.87 -11.01 -0.07
N VAL A 54 13.70 -10.37 -0.23
CA VAL A 54 13.07 -9.60 0.85
C VAL A 54 12.38 -10.55 1.82
N GLU A 55 13.00 -10.73 2.99
CA GLU A 55 12.39 -11.37 4.14
C GLU A 55 11.42 -10.41 4.85
N LEU A 56 10.15 -10.81 4.97
CA LEU A 56 9.10 -9.94 5.53
C LEU A 56 9.37 -9.57 6.99
N GLU A 57 9.88 -10.50 7.78
CA GLU A 57 10.19 -10.23 9.19
C GLU A 57 11.27 -9.15 9.33
N MET A 58 12.35 -9.23 8.54
CA MET A 58 13.40 -8.22 8.52
C MET A 58 12.85 -6.86 8.07
N LEU A 59 12.04 -6.84 7.01
CA LEU A 59 11.41 -5.62 6.52
C LEU A 59 10.52 -4.98 7.59
N VAL A 60 9.64 -5.75 8.23
CA VAL A 60 8.72 -5.22 9.25
C VAL A 60 9.50 -4.71 10.46
N ASN A 61 10.53 -5.44 10.91
CA ASN A 61 11.41 -4.96 11.98
C ASN A 61 12.09 -3.64 11.61
N HIS A 62 12.58 -3.51 10.37
CA HIS A 62 13.16 -2.26 9.88
C HIS A 62 12.15 -1.12 9.88
N ILE A 63 10.91 -1.36 9.44
CA ILE A 63 9.82 -0.36 9.44
C ILE A 63 9.52 0.12 10.87
N VAL A 64 9.45 -0.79 11.83
CA VAL A 64 9.16 -0.45 13.24
C VAL A 64 10.28 0.40 13.85
N VAL A 65 11.54 0.12 13.51
CA VAL A 65 12.71 0.85 14.02
C VAL A 65 12.85 2.23 13.37
N ASN A 66 12.60 2.34 12.06
CA ASN A 66 12.93 3.53 11.26
C ASN A 66 11.68 4.32 10.79
N GLY A 67 10.55 4.19 11.49
CA GLY A 67 9.22 4.55 11.00
C GLY A 67 9.09 5.91 10.27
N GLU A 68 9.70 6.98 10.77
CA GLU A 68 9.60 8.30 10.11
C GLU A 68 10.33 8.35 8.76
N SER A 69 11.60 7.91 8.72
CA SER A 69 12.38 7.83 7.48
C SER A 69 11.75 6.87 6.47
N VAL A 70 11.15 5.77 6.95
CA VAL A 70 10.41 4.82 6.11
C VAL A 70 9.15 5.46 5.53
N ASN A 71 8.43 6.31 6.28
CA ASN A 71 7.27 7.04 5.75
C ASN A 71 7.66 8.01 4.63
N GLU A 72 8.77 8.73 4.79
CA GLU A 72 9.31 9.60 3.74
C GLU A 72 9.64 8.78 2.49
N ARG A 73 10.36 7.66 2.66
CA ARG A 73 10.73 6.81 1.54
C ARG A 73 9.52 6.16 0.87
N ALA A 74 8.49 5.79 1.63
CA ALA A 74 7.23 5.28 1.09
C ALA A 74 6.47 6.35 0.28
N ASN A 75 6.54 7.61 0.69
CA ASN A 75 5.95 8.71 -0.08
C ASN A 75 6.64 8.87 -1.43
N GLU A 76 7.97 8.93 -1.45
CA GLU A 76 8.77 9.01 -2.68
C GLU A 76 8.48 7.83 -3.61
N PHE A 77 8.49 6.61 -3.06
CA PHE A 77 8.21 5.39 -3.81
C PHE A 77 6.85 5.44 -4.50
N ILE A 78 5.79 5.88 -3.81
CA ILE A 78 4.45 5.94 -4.42
C ILE A 78 4.37 6.98 -5.52
N ILE A 79 4.96 8.17 -5.33
CA ILE A 79 4.95 9.21 -6.35
C ILE A 79 5.69 8.73 -7.61
N ASP A 80 6.89 8.20 -7.46
CA ASP A 80 7.66 7.64 -8.57
C ASP A 80 6.92 6.48 -9.25
N TYR A 81 6.26 5.61 -8.46
CA TYR A 81 5.42 4.54 -8.99
C TYR A 81 4.26 5.08 -9.82
N LEU A 82 3.57 6.13 -9.35
CA LEU A 82 2.47 6.77 -10.08
C LEU A 82 2.95 7.34 -11.42
N GLU A 83 4.07 8.06 -11.42
CA GLU A 83 4.64 8.68 -12.62
C GLU A 83 5.07 7.63 -13.66
N LYS A 84 5.83 6.61 -13.23
CA LYS A 84 6.32 5.53 -14.12
C LYS A 84 5.22 4.65 -14.70
N ASN A 85 4.06 4.59 -14.05
CA ASN A 85 3.01 3.62 -14.40
C ASN A 85 1.69 4.30 -14.82
N GLN A 86 1.69 5.61 -15.09
CA GLN A 86 0.48 6.40 -15.39
C GLN A 86 -0.40 5.83 -16.51
N GLU A 87 0.21 5.13 -17.48
CA GLU A 87 -0.49 4.54 -18.64
C GLU A 87 -1.05 3.13 -18.35
N LYS A 88 -0.69 2.50 -17.22
CA LYS A 88 -1.13 1.14 -16.91
C LYS A 88 -2.57 1.14 -16.43
N THR A 89 -3.41 0.35 -17.10
CA THR A 89 -4.83 0.15 -16.74
C THR A 89 -5.04 -0.34 -15.31
N SER A 90 -4.08 -1.06 -14.74
CA SER A 90 -4.14 -1.60 -13.38
C SER A 90 -3.58 -0.67 -12.29
N LEU A 91 -3.06 0.51 -12.65
CA LEU A 91 -2.36 1.41 -11.72
C LEU A 91 -3.16 1.67 -10.45
N ARG A 92 -4.46 1.97 -10.58
CA ARG A 92 -5.35 2.21 -9.44
C ARG A 92 -5.43 1.02 -8.48
N GLN A 93 -5.62 -0.19 -9.02
CA GLN A 93 -5.72 -1.39 -8.19
C GLN A 93 -4.41 -1.63 -7.45
N GLN A 94 -3.28 -1.39 -8.11
CA GLN A 94 -1.97 -1.56 -7.52
C GLN A 94 -1.68 -0.52 -6.43
N VAL A 95 -2.02 0.75 -6.65
CA VAL A 95 -1.89 1.82 -5.65
C VAL A 95 -2.79 1.55 -4.45
N ALA A 96 -4.01 1.04 -4.67
CA ALA A 96 -4.90 0.64 -3.58
C ALA A 96 -4.29 -0.51 -2.76
N LEU A 97 -3.63 -1.48 -3.41
CA LEU A 97 -2.94 -2.56 -2.71
C LEU A 97 -1.76 -2.02 -1.89
N PHE A 98 -0.91 -1.15 -2.45
CA PHE A 98 0.16 -0.51 -1.68
C PHE A 98 -0.36 0.24 -0.45
N LYS A 99 -1.45 1.01 -0.61
CA LYS A 99 -2.07 1.74 0.50
C LYS A 99 -2.54 0.80 1.62
N VAL A 100 -3.13 -0.34 1.27
CA VAL A 100 -3.54 -1.36 2.24
C VAL A 100 -2.32 -2.00 2.90
N SER A 101 -1.32 -2.42 2.11
CA SER A 101 -0.08 -3.01 2.58
C SER A 101 0.66 -2.10 3.57
N PHE A 102 0.85 -0.83 3.24
CA PHE A 102 1.53 0.15 4.09
C PHE A 102 0.79 0.37 5.41
N ARG A 103 -0.54 0.54 5.35
CA ARG A 103 -1.36 0.65 6.56
C ARG A 103 -1.21 -0.57 7.46
N GLN A 104 -1.15 -1.76 6.88
CA GLN A 104 -1.04 -3.00 7.63
C GLN A 104 0.27 -3.10 8.43
N VAL A 105 1.36 -2.48 7.96
CA VAL A 105 2.66 -2.44 8.66
C VAL A 105 2.94 -1.12 9.38
N GLY A 106 1.95 -0.23 9.45
CA GLY A 106 2.06 1.05 10.16
C GLY A 106 2.83 2.14 9.42
N ILE A 107 2.96 2.04 8.10
CA ILE A 107 3.48 3.11 7.25
C ILE A 107 2.35 4.12 6.97
N GLU A 108 2.64 5.40 7.19
CA GLU A 108 1.70 6.50 7.01
C GLU A 108 2.09 7.38 5.82
N LEU A 109 1.22 7.39 4.80
CA LEU A 109 1.42 8.24 3.63
C LEU A 109 1.05 9.70 3.93
N GLY A 110 1.89 10.61 3.44
CA GLY A 110 1.70 12.05 3.59
C GLY A 110 0.47 12.56 2.84
N LYS A 111 -0.09 13.68 3.31
CA LYS A 111 -1.28 14.32 2.71
C LYS A 111 -1.09 14.66 1.22
N HIS A 112 0.12 15.05 0.82
CA HIS A 112 0.43 15.38 -0.57
C HIS A 112 0.32 14.14 -1.48
N VAL A 113 0.84 12.99 -1.05
CA VAL A 113 0.70 11.71 -1.77
C VAL A 113 -0.75 11.28 -1.83
N LEU A 114 -1.48 11.37 -0.72
CA LEU A 114 -2.91 11.07 -0.71
C LEU A 114 -3.69 11.99 -1.67
N GLY A 115 -3.29 13.26 -1.77
CA GLY A 115 -3.81 14.20 -2.77
C GLY A 115 -3.58 13.72 -4.19
N ALA A 116 -2.34 13.34 -4.53
CA ALA A 116 -2.00 12.81 -5.86
C ALA A 116 -2.77 11.52 -6.19
N ILE A 117 -2.89 10.60 -5.22
CA ILE A 117 -3.71 9.38 -5.39
C ILE A 117 -5.17 9.74 -5.64
N ASN A 118 -5.74 10.66 -4.86
CA ASN A 118 -7.13 11.09 -5.03
C ASN A 118 -7.34 11.80 -6.37
N GLN A 119 -6.36 12.60 -6.83
CA GLN A 119 -6.39 13.20 -8.17
C GLN A 119 -6.43 12.12 -9.25
N LEU A 120 -5.60 11.08 -9.14
CA LEU A 120 -5.66 9.92 -10.03
C LEU A 120 -7.04 9.23 -9.98
N GLU A 121 -7.63 9.06 -8.79
CA GLU A 121 -8.97 8.50 -8.67
C GLU A 121 -10.06 9.40 -9.28
N SER A 122 -9.86 10.74 -9.24
CA SER A 122 -10.80 11.73 -9.76
C SER A 122 -10.73 11.90 -11.29
N LEU A 123 -9.54 11.79 -11.88
CA LEU A 123 -9.34 11.82 -13.34
C LEU A 123 -10.02 10.64 -14.04
N VAL A 124 -10.31 9.56 -13.30
CA VAL A 124 -11.11 8.40 -13.76
C VAL A 124 -12.62 8.70 -13.79
N TRP A 125 -13.09 9.90 -13.39
CA TRP A 125 -14.47 10.30 -13.68
C TRP A 125 -14.65 10.70 -15.15
N GLN A 126 -14.45 9.76 -16.09
CA GLN A 126 -14.83 9.87 -17.50
C GLN A 126 -15.08 8.45 -18.09
N PRO A 127 -15.76 8.27 -19.24
CA PRO A 127 -17.20 8.29 -19.48
C PRO A 127 -17.78 6.87 -19.69
N LYS A 128 -16.98 5.79 -19.60
CA LYS A 128 -17.39 4.43 -20.02
C LYS A 128 -18.57 3.86 -19.21
N LYS A 129 -18.64 4.14 -17.90
CA LYS A 129 -19.80 3.76 -17.06
C LYS A 129 -21.06 4.56 -17.41
N LEU A 130 -20.90 5.83 -17.79
CA LEU A 130 -21.98 6.76 -18.13
C LEU A 130 -22.52 6.49 -19.54
N VAL A 131 -21.65 6.17 -20.50
CA VAL A 131 -21.99 5.67 -21.84
C VAL A 131 -22.76 4.37 -21.73
N ARG A 132 -22.25 3.39 -20.97
CA ARG A 132 -22.95 2.11 -20.74
C ARG A 132 -24.31 2.29 -20.05
N GLN A 133 -24.42 3.19 -19.07
CA GLN A 133 -25.71 3.51 -18.45
C GLN A 133 -26.67 4.25 -19.40
N ASN A 134 -26.17 5.12 -20.26
CA ASN A 134 -26.98 5.82 -21.26
C ASN A 134 -27.44 4.88 -22.38
N GLU A 135 -26.60 3.94 -22.82
CA GLU A 135 -26.98 2.86 -23.75
C GLU A 135 -28.05 1.95 -23.13
N LEU A 136 -27.87 1.53 -21.87
CA LEU A 136 -28.87 0.76 -21.13
C LEU A 136 -30.18 1.52 -20.92
N ARG A 137 -30.15 2.87 -20.84
CA ARG A 137 -31.35 3.71 -20.76
C ARG A 137 -32.03 3.90 -22.12
N LYS A 138 -31.27 3.93 -23.23
CA LYS A 138 -31.81 3.98 -24.60
C LYS A 138 -32.47 2.66 -25.00
N GLN A 139 -31.99 1.52 -24.51
CA GLN A 139 -32.59 0.20 -24.77
C GLN A 139 -33.87 -0.07 -23.96
N LYS A 140 -34.17 0.75 -22.94
CA LYS A 140 -35.37 0.64 -22.09
C LYS A 140 -36.47 1.64 -22.45
N LYS A 141 -36.27 2.45 -23.49
CA LYS A 141 -37.29 3.31 -24.10
C LYS A 141 -37.71 2.70 -25.43
#